data_AF-A0AA85BFD2-F1
#
_entry.id   AF-A0AA85BFD2-F1
#
_cell.length_a   1.000
_cell.length_b   1.000
_cell.length_c   1.000
_cell.angle_alpha   90.00
_cell.angle_beta   90.00
_cell.angle_gamma   90.00
#
_symmetry.space_group_name_H-M   'P 1'
#
loop_
_entity.id
_entity.type
_entity.pdbx_description
1 polymer ?
#
loop_
_entity_poly.entity_id
_entity_poly.type
_entity_poly.pdbx_seq_one_letter_code
_entity_poly.pdbx_strand_id
1 'polypeptide(L)'
;MNYLAKMNIIRNSRTTCDLLYDDKEETFQLRKLFHFAAGIVYSSGLLYSPYLLSLMSVALLIVFWCFEWIRRRGPSTLSSYLSTLVNPFRDKRDSGDILFTPIALLLGLSIPVWWPQNRNTNGSIISIGNLCYELDVKPSSWSGVLSIAIGDSFAALVGRTYGKRRWPGSHRTYLGSFASFFSQMIAWTIISYYYSWYWLTGIIPLFIGVLIEAYIDQIDNLVIPLIVMLIFHSL
;
A
#
# COMPACT_ATOMS: atom_id res chain seq x y z
N MET A 1 50.68 6.13 -20.70
CA MET A 1 50.03 6.43 -19.40
C MET A 1 48.48 6.42 -19.42
N ASN A 2 47.80 6.48 -20.57
CA ASN A 2 46.32 6.64 -20.60
C ASN A 2 45.46 5.38 -20.50
N TYR A 3 46.01 4.17 -20.76
CA TYR A 3 45.20 2.94 -20.78
C TYR A 3 44.88 2.39 -19.39
N LEU A 4 45.84 2.39 -18.47
CA LEU A 4 45.65 1.88 -17.09
C LEU A 4 44.69 2.78 -16.28
N ALA A 5 44.77 4.10 -16.46
CA ALA A 5 43.83 5.04 -15.86
C ALA A 5 42.39 4.82 -16.35
N LYS A 6 42.21 4.62 -17.65
CA LYS A 6 40.88 4.34 -18.26
C LYS A 6 40.30 3.01 -17.77
N MET A 7 41.14 1.99 -17.59
CA MET A 7 40.72 0.67 -17.12
C MET A 7 40.33 0.67 -15.63
N ASN A 8 41.02 1.46 -14.79
CA ASN A 8 40.64 1.68 -13.40
C ASN A 8 39.32 2.46 -13.25
N ILE A 9 39.07 3.46 -14.10
CA ILE A 9 37.80 4.19 -14.10
C ILE A 9 36.63 3.27 -14.47
N ILE A 10 36.80 2.43 -15.50
CA ILE A 10 35.76 1.46 -15.92
C ILE A 10 35.50 0.43 -14.81
N ARG A 11 36.55 -0.07 -14.16
CA ARG A 11 36.41 -1.03 -13.06
C ARG A 11 35.68 -0.40 -11.87
N ASN A 12 36.07 0.80 -11.46
CA ASN A 12 35.44 1.53 -10.37
C ASN A 12 33.98 1.90 -10.68
N SER A 13 33.68 2.25 -11.94
CA SER A 13 32.29 2.49 -12.39
C SER A 13 31.42 1.23 -12.37
N ARG A 14 31.99 0.06 -12.66
CA ARG A 14 31.24 -1.21 -12.57
C ARG A 14 30.95 -1.56 -11.11
N THR A 15 31.96 -1.53 -10.24
CA THR A 15 31.79 -1.81 -8.80
C THR A 15 30.79 -0.85 -8.15
N THR A 16 30.83 0.44 -8.51
CA THR A 16 29.83 1.41 -8.00
C THR A 16 28.43 1.17 -8.55
N CYS A 17 28.27 0.82 -9.83
CA CYS A 17 26.97 0.43 -10.39
C CYS A 17 26.40 -0.82 -9.72
N ASP A 18 27.25 -1.83 -9.44
CA ASP A 18 26.84 -3.07 -8.80
C ASP A 18 26.40 -2.82 -7.35
N LEU A 19 27.16 -2.05 -6.58
CA LEU A 19 26.79 -1.65 -5.21
C LEU A 19 25.50 -0.80 -5.17
N LEU A 20 25.34 0.13 -6.11
CA LEU A 20 24.13 0.96 -6.22
C LEU A 20 22.92 0.17 -6.71
N TYR A 21 23.13 -0.92 -7.44
CA TYR A 21 22.06 -1.82 -7.87
C TYR A 21 21.59 -2.69 -6.70
N ASP A 22 22.53 -3.23 -5.94
CA ASP A 22 22.26 -4.07 -4.75
C ASP A 22 21.46 -3.29 -3.69
N ASP A 23 21.90 -2.08 -3.35
CA ASP A 23 21.19 -1.17 -2.42
C ASP A 23 19.76 -0.83 -2.88
N LYS A 24 19.56 -0.64 -4.19
CA LYS A 24 18.23 -0.37 -4.76
C LYS A 24 17.31 -1.59 -4.74
N GLU A 25 17.88 -2.78 -4.86
CA GLU A 25 17.11 -4.02 -4.83
C GLU A 25 16.77 -4.40 -3.39
N GLU A 26 17.69 -4.24 -2.45
CA GLU A 26 17.43 -4.42 -1.01
C GLU A 26 16.32 -3.49 -0.52
N THR A 27 16.42 -2.18 -0.78
CA THR A 27 15.39 -1.21 -0.40
C THR A 27 14.02 -1.51 -1.02
N PHE A 28 14.00 -2.01 -2.26
CA PHE A 28 12.77 -2.44 -2.91
C PHE A 28 12.16 -3.67 -2.23
N GLN A 29 12.95 -4.71 -1.97
CA GLN A 29 12.49 -5.94 -1.33
C GLN A 29 11.97 -5.67 0.08
N LEU A 30 12.67 -4.82 0.83
CA LEU A 30 12.30 -4.44 2.19
C LEU A 30 10.96 -3.67 2.21
N ARG A 31 10.72 -2.80 1.22
CA ARG A 31 9.42 -2.15 1.04
C ARG A 31 8.31 -3.15 0.76
N LYS A 32 8.52 -4.08 -0.17
CA LYS A 32 7.52 -5.11 -0.51
C LYS A 32 7.21 -6.02 0.67
N LEU A 33 8.23 -6.40 1.44
CA LEU A 33 8.06 -7.13 2.69
C LEU A 33 7.19 -6.36 3.68
N PHE A 34 7.42 -5.05 3.83
CA PHE A 34 6.60 -4.21 4.71
C PHE A 34 5.13 -4.11 4.25
N HIS A 35 4.88 -3.97 2.94
CA HIS A 35 3.52 -3.95 2.38
C HIS A 35 2.79 -5.27 2.62
N PHE A 36 3.50 -6.38 2.41
CA PHE A 36 2.96 -7.71 2.65
C PHE A 36 2.69 -7.97 4.14
N ALA A 37 3.62 -7.59 5.02
CA ALA A 37 3.45 -7.69 6.47
C ALA A 37 2.26 -6.85 6.97
N ALA A 38 2.13 -5.61 6.49
CA ALA A 38 0.97 -4.77 6.77
C ALA A 38 -0.33 -5.43 6.29
N GLY A 39 -0.32 -6.04 5.11
CA GLY A 39 -1.43 -6.85 4.59
C GLY A 39 -1.85 -7.99 5.51
N ILE A 40 -0.89 -8.74 6.06
CA ILE A 40 -1.17 -9.83 7.02
C ILE A 40 -1.81 -9.27 8.30
N VAL A 41 -1.26 -8.20 8.86
CA VAL A 41 -1.79 -7.57 10.09
C VAL A 41 -3.21 -7.06 9.87
N TYR A 42 -3.48 -6.41 8.74
CA TYR A 42 -4.84 -5.95 8.41
C TYR A 42 -5.79 -7.11 8.13
N SER A 43 -5.37 -8.14 7.40
CA SER A 43 -6.19 -9.32 7.11
C SER A 43 -6.60 -10.05 8.40
N SER A 44 -5.63 -10.31 9.29
CA SER A 44 -5.87 -10.93 10.59
C SER A 44 -6.73 -10.04 11.49
N GLY A 45 -6.46 -8.74 11.53
CA GLY A 45 -7.28 -7.79 12.27
C GLY A 45 -8.74 -7.77 11.80
N LEU A 46 -8.98 -7.78 10.48
CA LEU A 46 -10.34 -7.83 9.91
C LEU A 46 -11.07 -9.15 10.22
N LEU A 47 -10.35 -10.27 10.32
CA LEU A 47 -10.93 -11.58 10.62
C LEU A 47 -11.23 -11.77 12.12
N TYR A 48 -10.34 -11.31 13.01
CA TYR A 48 -10.43 -11.63 14.44
C TYR A 48 -10.99 -10.49 15.30
N SER A 49 -10.57 -9.24 15.06
CA SER A 49 -10.99 -8.10 15.88
C SER A 49 -10.84 -6.79 15.12
N PRO A 50 -11.83 -6.43 14.29
CA PRO A 50 -11.73 -5.24 13.45
C PRO A 50 -11.70 -3.96 14.30
N TYR A 51 -12.31 -3.97 15.49
CA TYR A 51 -12.27 -2.85 16.45
C TYR A 51 -10.87 -2.57 16.95
N LEU A 52 -10.15 -3.62 17.35
CA LEU A 52 -8.77 -3.49 17.80
C LEU A 52 -7.89 -3.01 16.64
N LEU A 53 -8.09 -3.54 15.44
CA LEU A 53 -7.40 -3.08 14.24
C LEU A 53 -7.64 -1.59 13.98
N SER A 54 -8.90 -1.14 14.04
CA SER A 54 -9.28 0.27 13.88
C SER A 54 -8.61 1.16 14.94
N LEU A 55 -8.67 0.77 16.21
CA LEU A 55 -8.05 1.52 17.31
C LEU A 55 -6.52 1.61 17.15
N MET A 56 -5.87 0.48 16.87
CA MET A 56 -4.41 0.41 16.73
C MET A 56 -3.93 1.17 15.49
N SER A 57 -4.68 1.15 14.40
CA SER A 57 -4.33 1.92 13.19
C SER A 57 -4.42 3.43 13.42
N VAL A 58 -5.41 3.92 14.18
CA VAL A 58 -5.47 5.33 14.58
C VAL A 58 -4.30 5.69 15.49
N ALA A 59 -3.99 4.85 16.48
CA ALA A 59 -2.83 5.06 17.36
C ALA A 59 -1.53 5.11 16.57
N LEU A 60 -1.33 4.21 15.61
CA LEU A 60 -0.15 4.19 14.75
C LEU A 60 -0.08 5.42 13.83
N LEU A 61 -1.21 5.91 13.32
CA LEU A 61 -1.26 7.15 12.55
C LEU A 61 -0.81 8.35 13.38
N ILE A 62 -1.24 8.44 14.63
CA ILE A 62 -0.78 9.48 15.58
C ILE A 62 0.71 9.36 15.81
N VAL A 63 1.24 8.14 16.00
CA VAL A 63 2.68 7.91 16.15
C VAL A 63 3.45 8.38 14.92
N PHE A 64 3.01 8.03 13.71
CA PHE A 64 3.64 8.50 12.47
C PHE A 64 3.57 10.03 12.31
N TRP A 65 2.46 10.65 12.72
CA TRP A 65 2.34 12.11 12.71
C TRP A 65 3.32 12.75 13.69
N CYS A 66 3.39 12.26 14.93
CA CYS A 66 4.34 12.74 15.93
C CYS A 66 5.79 12.54 15.47
N PHE A 67 6.09 11.38 14.89
CA PHE A 67 7.40 11.08 14.34
C PHE A 67 7.79 12.09 13.25
N GLU A 68 6.90 12.35 12.30
CA GLU A 68 7.13 13.32 11.22
C GLU A 68 7.28 14.75 11.74
N TRP A 69 6.49 15.12 12.76
CA TRP A 69 6.61 16.40 13.44
C TRP A 69 8.00 16.57 14.07
N ILE A 70 8.47 15.57 14.82
CA ILE A 70 9.80 15.56 15.47
C ILE A 70 10.90 15.60 14.41
N ARG A 71 10.77 14.84 13.32
CA ARG A 71 11.77 14.84 12.25
C ARG A 71 11.91 16.22 11.59
N ARG A 72 10.83 16.99 11.47
CA ARG A 72 10.83 18.32 10.83
C ARG A 72 11.19 19.48 11.76
N ARG A 73 10.73 19.42 13.01
CA ARG A 73 10.81 20.55 13.96
C ARG A 73 11.71 20.26 15.17
N GLY A 74 12.21 19.03 15.30
CA GLY A 74 13.05 18.61 16.42
C GLY A 74 14.51 19.08 16.30
N PRO A 75 15.33 18.76 17.32
CA PRO A 75 16.75 19.07 17.33
C PRO A 75 17.47 18.48 16.10
N SER A 76 18.50 19.18 15.60
CA SER A 76 19.22 18.80 14.37
C SER A 76 19.78 17.37 14.40
N THR A 77 20.24 16.91 15.56
CA THR A 77 20.72 15.54 15.76
C THR A 77 19.60 14.52 15.57
N LEU A 78 18.48 14.69 16.28
CA LEU A 78 17.34 13.78 16.23
C LEU A 78 16.68 13.76 14.84
N SER A 79 16.54 14.93 14.21
CA SER A 79 16.05 15.04 12.84
C SER A 79 16.89 14.24 11.84
N SER A 80 18.22 14.31 11.96
CA SER A 80 19.17 13.57 11.11
C SER A 80 19.10 12.05 11.34
N TYR A 81 19.07 11.61 12.60
CA TYR A 81 18.91 10.19 12.95
C TYR A 81 17.60 9.62 12.40
N LEU A 82 16.47 10.28 12.66
CA LEU A 82 15.15 9.83 12.20
C LEU A 82 15.05 9.81 10.67
N SER A 83 15.64 10.79 10.00
CA SER A 83 15.70 10.81 8.54
C SER A 83 16.49 9.62 8.00
N THR A 84 17.62 9.28 8.62
CA THR A 84 18.45 8.13 8.25
C THR A 84 17.71 6.79 8.44
N LEU A 85 16.99 6.63 9.55
CA LEU A 85 16.20 5.41 9.83
C LEU A 85 15.07 5.18 8.83
N VAL A 86 14.47 6.25 8.32
CA VAL A 86 13.31 6.18 7.43
C VAL A 86 13.70 6.04 5.96
N ASN A 87 14.88 6.53 5.58
CA ASN A 87 15.35 6.55 4.19
C ASN A 87 15.18 5.21 3.45
N PRO A 88 15.45 4.03 4.03
CA PRO A 88 15.27 2.74 3.35
C PRO A 88 13.81 2.45 2.95
N PHE A 89 12.84 3.03 3.67
CA PHE A 89 11.41 2.84 3.42
C PHE A 89 10.82 3.89 2.49
N ARG A 90 11.57 4.96 2.18
CA ARG A 90 11.12 6.03 1.27
C ARG A 90 11.16 5.57 -0.17
N ASP A 91 10.25 6.10 -0.98
CA ASP A 91 10.33 5.96 -2.42
C ASP A 91 11.14 7.08 -3.08
N LYS A 92 11.77 6.78 -4.22
CA LYS A 92 12.36 7.79 -5.10
C LYS A 92 11.30 8.79 -5.59
N ARG A 93 10.03 8.37 -5.55
CA ARG A 93 8.83 9.16 -5.83
C ARG A 93 8.50 10.15 -4.70
N ASP A 94 9.04 9.95 -3.50
CA ASP A 94 8.94 10.86 -2.35
C ASP A 94 9.99 11.98 -2.44
N SER A 95 10.04 12.66 -3.59
CA SER A 95 10.96 13.79 -3.83
C SER A 95 10.65 15.03 -2.96
N GLY A 96 9.60 14.96 -2.12
CA GLY A 96 9.23 15.98 -1.16
C GLY A 96 9.64 15.64 0.29
N ASP A 97 9.59 16.66 1.15
CA ASP A 97 10.01 16.59 2.56
C ASP A 97 9.11 15.72 3.47
N ILE A 98 8.06 15.04 3.00
CA ILE A 98 7.11 14.29 3.86
C ILE A 98 7.41 12.78 3.84
N LEU A 99 7.23 12.12 4.99
CA LEU A 99 7.17 10.65 5.19
C LEU A 99 5.96 10.00 4.48
N PHE A 100 5.83 10.24 3.18
CA PHE A 100 4.57 10.07 2.47
C PHE A 100 4.21 8.61 2.25
N THR A 101 5.16 7.74 1.86
CA THR A 101 4.86 6.33 1.53
C THR A 101 4.32 5.51 2.72
N PRO A 102 4.92 5.51 3.93
CA PRO A 102 4.39 4.73 5.06
C PRO A 102 3.05 5.24 5.58
N ILE A 103 2.84 6.57 5.56
CA ILE A 103 1.57 7.19 5.96
C ILE A 103 0.49 6.89 4.92
N ALA A 104 0.79 7.00 3.62
CA ALA A 104 -0.13 6.67 2.54
C ALA A 104 -0.52 5.18 2.56
N LEU A 105 0.44 4.28 2.79
CA LEU A 105 0.17 2.86 3.00
C LEU A 105 -0.78 2.62 4.17
N LEU A 106 -0.48 3.23 5.32
CA LEU A 106 -1.32 3.09 6.51
C LEU A 106 -2.74 3.58 6.22
N LEU A 107 -2.88 4.80 5.69
CA LEU A 107 -4.17 5.38 5.35
C LEU A 107 -4.94 4.57 4.29
N GLY A 108 -4.25 4.07 3.27
CA GLY A 108 -4.87 3.22 2.23
C GLY A 108 -5.44 1.92 2.79
N LEU A 109 -4.84 1.37 3.84
CA LEU A 109 -5.35 0.22 4.57
C LEU A 109 -6.42 0.61 5.62
N SER A 110 -6.26 1.73 6.32
CA SER A 110 -7.13 2.11 7.46
C SER A 110 -8.44 2.78 7.05
N ILE A 111 -8.43 3.68 6.06
CA ILE A 111 -9.63 4.44 5.69
C ILE A 111 -10.80 3.51 5.29
N PRO A 112 -10.58 2.42 4.51
CA PRO A 112 -11.64 1.47 4.22
C PRO A 112 -12.22 0.75 5.43
N VAL A 113 -11.45 0.65 6.52
CA VAL A 113 -11.90 0.10 7.80
C VAL A 113 -12.70 1.15 8.57
N TRP A 114 -12.29 2.41 8.55
CA TRP A 114 -12.96 3.49 9.30
C TRP A 114 -14.23 4.05 8.66
N TRP A 115 -14.49 3.70 7.40
CA TRP A 115 -15.58 4.32 6.64
C TRP A 115 -16.92 4.20 7.36
N PRO A 116 -17.65 5.33 7.58
CA PRO A 116 -18.85 5.34 8.40
C PRO A 116 -19.96 4.49 7.80
N GLN A 117 -20.58 3.70 8.67
CA GLN A 117 -21.70 2.84 8.32
C GLN A 117 -22.98 3.66 8.32
N ASN A 118 -23.62 3.83 7.16
CA ASN A 118 -24.99 4.34 7.10
C ASN A 118 -25.93 3.21 7.55
N ARG A 119 -26.16 3.09 8.87
CA ARG A 119 -27.32 2.33 9.32
C ARG A 119 -28.53 3.17 8.94
N ASN A 120 -29.49 2.56 8.24
CA ASN A 120 -30.86 3.06 8.16
C ASN A 120 -31.46 3.02 9.57
N THR A 121 -31.04 3.93 10.46
CA THR A 121 -31.76 4.21 11.68
C THR A 121 -32.95 5.07 11.28
N ASN A 122 -34.09 4.42 11.02
CA ASN A 122 -35.42 5.05 10.96
C ASN A 122 -35.84 5.58 12.35
N GLY A 123 -34.92 6.22 13.07
CA GLY A 123 -35.07 6.63 14.46
C GLY A 123 -34.17 7.82 14.71
N SER A 124 -34.74 9.00 14.53
CA SER A 124 -34.21 10.29 14.91
C SER A 124 -34.01 10.35 16.44
N ILE A 125 -32.86 9.90 16.96
CA ILE A 125 -32.18 10.40 18.16
C ILE A 125 -30.72 9.93 18.04
N ILE A 126 -29.76 10.86 17.96
CA ILE A 126 -28.33 10.57 18.13
C ILE A 126 -28.13 10.22 19.60
N SER A 127 -28.22 8.93 19.93
CA SER A 127 -27.98 8.46 21.30
C SER A 127 -26.47 8.38 21.53
N ILE A 128 -25.94 9.37 22.24
CA ILE A 128 -24.52 9.49 22.63
C ILE A 128 -24.04 8.26 23.46
N GLY A 129 -24.98 7.45 23.97
CA GLY A 129 -24.71 6.19 24.66
C GLY A 129 -24.39 4.98 23.78
N ASN A 130 -24.61 5.05 22.46
CA ASN A 130 -24.23 4.01 21.50
C ASN A 130 -22.92 4.37 20.77
N LEU A 131 -21.93 4.86 21.51
CA LEU A 131 -20.58 5.12 20.99
C LEU A 131 -19.78 3.83 20.74
N CYS A 132 -20.40 2.66 20.83
CA CYS A 132 -19.88 1.45 20.20
C CYS A 132 -20.28 1.50 18.73
N TYR A 133 -19.41 2.07 17.90
CA TYR A 133 -19.46 1.90 16.45
C TYR A 133 -19.46 0.39 16.19
N GLU A 134 -20.59 -0.22 15.81
CA GLU A 134 -20.53 -1.64 15.49
C GLU A 134 -19.77 -1.79 14.19
N LEU A 135 -18.51 -2.22 14.27
CA LEU A 135 -17.64 -2.33 13.11
C LEU A 135 -18.00 -3.60 12.33
N ASP A 136 -19.00 -3.44 11.49
CA ASP A 136 -19.43 -4.45 10.54
C ASP A 136 -18.45 -4.47 9.35
N VAL A 137 -17.76 -5.59 9.17
CA VAL A 137 -16.77 -5.75 8.10
C VAL A 137 -17.53 -5.86 6.78
N LYS A 138 -17.25 -4.97 5.83
CA LYS A 138 -17.87 -4.97 4.50
C LYS A 138 -16.88 -5.34 3.40
N PRO A 139 -17.34 -5.67 2.19
CA PRO A 139 -16.49 -5.79 1.00
C PRO A 139 -15.48 -4.65 0.86
N SER A 140 -15.94 -3.41 1.07
CA SER A 140 -15.12 -2.20 0.98
C SER A 140 -13.94 -2.20 1.95
N SER A 141 -14.07 -2.79 3.14
CA SER A 141 -13.01 -2.84 4.17
C SER A 141 -11.79 -3.65 3.73
N TRP A 142 -11.96 -4.56 2.77
CA TRP A 142 -10.88 -5.39 2.22
C TRP A 142 -10.12 -4.75 1.05
N SER A 143 -10.59 -3.59 0.55
CA SER A 143 -10.01 -2.91 -0.62
C SER A 143 -8.51 -2.63 -0.50
N GLY A 144 -8.03 -2.17 0.66
CA GLY A 144 -6.61 -1.92 0.90
C GLY A 144 -5.77 -3.20 0.92
N VAL A 145 -6.27 -4.27 1.56
CA VAL A 145 -5.59 -5.57 1.58
C VAL A 145 -5.47 -6.15 0.17
N LEU A 146 -6.57 -6.13 -0.59
CA LEU A 146 -6.61 -6.66 -1.95
C LEU A 146 -5.68 -5.87 -2.87
N SER A 147 -5.81 -4.55 -2.91
CA SER A 147 -5.04 -3.73 -3.85
C SER A 147 -3.56 -3.63 -3.48
N ILE A 148 -3.22 -3.35 -2.21
CA ILE A 148 -1.85 -3.07 -1.81
C ILE A 148 -1.07 -4.34 -1.46
N ALA A 149 -1.61 -5.21 -0.62
CA ALA A 149 -0.85 -6.36 -0.16
C ALA A 149 -0.79 -7.47 -1.20
N ILE A 150 -1.89 -7.72 -1.90
CA ILE A 150 -1.99 -8.79 -2.89
C ILE A 150 -1.68 -8.27 -4.29
N GLY A 151 -2.41 -7.26 -4.76
CA GLY A 151 -2.27 -6.69 -6.10
C GLY A 151 -0.85 -6.22 -6.41
N ASP A 152 -0.37 -5.21 -5.68
CA ASP A 152 0.95 -4.60 -5.89
C ASP A 152 2.12 -5.60 -5.68
N SER A 153 1.96 -6.60 -4.81
CA SER A 153 2.96 -7.67 -4.63
C SER A 153 3.05 -8.60 -5.83
N PHE A 154 1.92 -9.13 -6.31
CA PHE A 154 1.90 -10.04 -7.47
C PHE A 154 2.22 -9.29 -8.77
N ALA A 155 1.79 -8.04 -8.90
CA ALA A 155 2.17 -7.16 -10.01
C ALA A 155 3.69 -7.03 -10.12
N ALA A 156 4.36 -6.80 -8.99
CA ALA A 156 5.80 -6.67 -8.93
C ALA A 156 6.53 -7.99 -9.17
N LEU A 157 6.10 -9.08 -8.51
CA LEU A 157 6.75 -10.39 -8.61
C LEU A 157 6.73 -10.92 -10.06
N VAL A 158 5.56 -10.87 -10.70
CA VAL A 158 5.40 -11.36 -12.07
C VAL A 158 5.85 -10.32 -13.09
N GLY A 159 5.50 -9.05 -12.87
CA GLY A 159 5.78 -7.97 -13.82
C GLY A 159 7.26 -7.64 -13.96
N ARG A 160 8.06 -7.72 -12.89
CA ARG A 160 9.53 -7.54 -12.97
C ARG A 160 10.21 -8.71 -13.64
N THR A 161 9.80 -9.93 -13.30
CA THR A 161 10.47 -11.15 -13.75
C THR A 161 10.15 -11.48 -15.21
N TYR A 162 8.90 -11.29 -15.64
CA TYR A 162 8.40 -11.78 -16.92
C TYR A 162 7.75 -10.69 -17.80
N GLY A 163 7.52 -9.49 -17.27
CA GLY A 163 6.82 -8.42 -17.97
C GLY A 163 7.66 -7.76 -19.06
N LYS A 164 7.39 -8.11 -20.33
CA LYS A 164 8.06 -7.52 -21.50
C LYS A 164 7.29 -6.36 -22.14
N ARG A 165 5.96 -6.47 -22.19
CA ARG A 165 5.08 -5.46 -22.80
C ARG A 165 4.52 -4.52 -21.74
N ARG A 166 4.74 -3.22 -21.92
CA ARG A 166 4.31 -2.16 -21.01
C ARG A 166 3.04 -1.47 -21.51
N TRP A 167 2.27 -0.93 -20.58
CA TRP A 167 1.17 -0.04 -20.90
C TRP A 167 1.69 1.22 -21.60
N PRO A 168 0.97 1.79 -22.59
CA PRO A 168 1.41 2.99 -23.29
C PRO A 168 1.57 4.15 -22.30
N GLY A 169 2.76 4.75 -22.25
CA GLY A 169 3.05 5.86 -21.33
C GLY A 169 3.24 5.47 -19.87
N SER A 170 3.31 4.18 -19.53
CA SER A 170 3.48 3.70 -18.15
C SER A 170 4.65 2.74 -18.00
N HIS A 171 5.21 2.68 -16.79
CA HIS A 171 6.25 1.74 -16.42
C HIS A 171 5.70 0.34 -16.07
N ARG A 172 4.37 0.21 -15.87
CA ARG A 172 3.69 -1.03 -15.52
C ARG A 172 3.54 -1.95 -16.74
N THR A 173 3.52 -3.27 -16.50
CA THR A 173 3.44 -4.29 -17.57
C THR A 173 2.07 -4.93 -17.63
N TYR A 174 1.61 -5.30 -18.84
CA TYR A 174 0.32 -6.00 -18.99
C TYR A 174 0.28 -7.30 -18.19
N LEU A 175 1.41 -8.03 -18.18
CA LEU A 175 1.52 -9.29 -17.44
C LEU A 175 1.46 -9.06 -15.92
N GLY A 176 2.09 -7.99 -15.42
CA GLY A 176 1.99 -7.59 -14.02
C GLY A 176 0.56 -7.23 -13.63
N SER A 177 -0.14 -6.43 -14.45
CA SER A 177 -1.55 -6.08 -14.25
C SER A 177 -2.45 -7.32 -14.26
N PHE A 178 -2.22 -8.26 -15.18
CA PHE A 178 -2.97 -9.52 -15.23
C PHE A 178 -2.73 -10.37 -13.98
N ALA A 179 -1.48 -10.51 -13.53
CA ALA A 179 -1.14 -11.21 -12.30
C ALA A 179 -1.77 -10.57 -11.07
N SER A 180 -1.76 -9.23 -10.99
CA SER A 180 -2.42 -8.44 -9.94
C SER A 180 -3.92 -8.69 -9.89
N PHE A 181 -4.61 -8.63 -11.03
CA PHE A 181 -6.05 -8.86 -11.08
C PHE A 181 -6.40 -10.29 -10.67
N PHE A 182 -5.68 -11.28 -11.19
CA PHE A 182 -5.97 -12.69 -10.91
C PHE A 182 -5.72 -13.06 -9.45
N SER A 183 -4.63 -12.58 -8.85
CA SER A 183 -4.34 -12.83 -7.43
C SER A 183 -5.38 -12.17 -6.52
N GLN A 184 -5.79 -10.94 -6.83
CA GLN A 184 -6.86 -10.23 -6.13
C GLN A 184 -8.20 -10.97 -6.23
N MET A 185 -8.56 -11.48 -7.42
CA MET A 185 -9.77 -12.26 -7.63
C MET A 185 -9.78 -13.57 -6.84
N ILE A 186 -8.66 -14.29 -6.77
CA ILE A 186 -8.53 -15.51 -5.96
C ILE A 186 -8.76 -15.18 -4.48
N ALA A 187 -8.03 -14.19 -3.96
CA ALA A 187 -8.16 -13.79 -2.56
C ALA A 187 -9.58 -13.30 -2.24
N TRP A 188 -10.17 -12.50 -3.12
CA TRP A 188 -11.53 -12.02 -2.98
C TRP A 188 -12.56 -13.15 -2.97
N THR A 189 -12.37 -14.18 -3.80
CA THR A 189 -13.26 -15.35 -3.82
C THR A 189 -13.24 -16.08 -2.47
N ILE A 190 -12.05 -16.24 -1.87
CA ILE A 190 -11.88 -16.86 -0.55
C ILE A 190 -12.55 -16.01 0.54
N ILE A 191 -12.30 -14.69 0.53
CA ILE A 191 -12.89 -13.75 1.51
C ILE A 191 -14.42 -13.72 1.37
N SER A 192 -14.93 -13.61 0.14
CA SER A 192 -16.37 -13.60 -0.14
C SER A 192 -17.04 -14.88 0.32
N TYR A 193 -16.40 -16.03 0.12
CA TYR A 193 -16.90 -17.30 0.60
C TYR A 193 -16.99 -17.34 2.14
N TYR A 194 -15.95 -16.86 2.83
CA TYR A 194 -15.94 -16.78 4.30
C TYR A 194 -17.08 -15.91 4.87
N TYR A 195 -17.32 -14.75 4.28
CA TYR A 195 -18.38 -13.82 4.70
C TYR A 195 -19.76 -14.07 4.04
N SER A 196 -19.90 -15.13 3.23
CA SER A 196 -21.11 -15.42 2.45
C SER A 196 -21.56 -14.28 1.51
N TRP A 197 -20.61 -13.52 0.97
CA TRP A 197 -20.86 -12.48 -0.04
C TRP A 197 -20.83 -13.04 -1.47
N TYR A 198 -21.52 -12.36 -2.38
CA TYR A 198 -21.46 -12.67 -3.80
C TYR A 198 -20.10 -12.29 -4.37
N TRP A 199 -19.25 -13.28 -4.69
CA TRP A 199 -17.90 -13.04 -5.21
C TRP A 199 -17.87 -12.16 -6.49
N LEU A 200 -18.96 -12.14 -7.27
CA LEU A 200 -19.09 -11.31 -8.47
C LEU A 200 -18.95 -9.81 -8.20
N THR A 201 -19.26 -9.35 -6.98
CA THR A 201 -19.16 -7.92 -6.62
C THR A 201 -17.72 -7.40 -6.66
N GLY A 202 -16.71 -8.28 -6.62
CA GLY A 202 -15.30 -7.89 -6.71
C GLY A 202 -14.77 -7.70 -8.12
N ILE A 203 -15.47 -8.18 -9.16
CA ILE A 203 -14.95 -8.11 -10.55
C ILE A 203 -14.73 -6.65 -10.96
N ILE A 204 -15.74 -5.80 -10.82
CA ILE A 204 -15.68 -4.41 -11.28
C ILE A 204 -14.72 -3.57 -10.43
N PRO A 205 -14.79 -3.55 -9.08
CA PRO A 205 -13.87 -2.79 -8.25
C PRO A 205 -12.40 -3.16 -8.50
N LEU A 206 -12.08 -4.46 -8.53
CA LEU A 206 -10.69 -4.92 -8.66
C LEU A 206 -10.15 -4.69 -10.07
N PHE A 207 -10.99 -4.85 -11.10
CA PHE A 207 -10.58 -4.56 -12.47
C PHE A 207 -10.28 -3.06 -12.67
N ILE A 208 -11.15 -2.19 -12.17
CA ILE A 208 -10.93 -0.74 -12.22
C ILE A 208 -9.68 -0.36 -11.42
N GLY A 209 -9.48 -0.94 -10.24
CA GLY A 209 -8.28 -0.72 -9.44
C GLY A 209 -6.98 -1.02 -10.20
N VAL A 210 -6.93 -2.15 -10.92
CA VAL A 210 -5.77 -2.55 -11.73
C VAL A 210 -5.56 -1.63 -12.94
N LEU A 211 -6.64 -1.17 -13.59
CA LEU A 211 -6.52 -0.20 -14.68
C LEU A 211 -5.96 1.13 -14.18
N ILE A 212 -6.40 1.58 -13.01
CA ILE A 212 -5.90 2.81 -12.38
C ILE A 212 -4.43 2.65 -11.99
N GLU A 213 -4.04 1.51 -11.42
CA GLU A 213 -2.63 1.17 -11.13
C GLU A 213 -1.74 1.28 -12.37
N ALA A 214 -2.27 0.97 -13.55
CA ALA A 214 -1.52 1.06 -14.79
C ALA A 214 -1.17 2.50 -15.19
N TYR A 215 -1.92 3.52 -14.74
CA TYR A 215 -1.73 4.91 -15.14
C TYR A 215 -1.36 5.86 -13.99
N ILE A 216 -1.56 5.46 -12.74
CA ILE A 216 -1.17 6.25 -11.58
C ILE A 216 0.22 5.82 -11.08
N ASP A 217 1.17 6.75 -11.18
CA ASP A 217 2.53 6.54 -10.67
C ASP A 217 2.72 7.10 -9.24
N GLN A 218 1.94 8.11 -8.85
CA GLN A 218 2.06 8.81 -7.56
C GLN A 218 0.88 8.45 -6.65
N ILE A 219 1.16 8.12 -5.38
CA ILE A 219 0.14 7.91 -4.35
C ILE A 219 -0.75 6.68 -4.62
N ASP A 220 -0.25 5.71 -5.38
CA ASP A 220 -0.96 4.47 -5.75
C ASP A 220 -1.43 3.67 -4.52
N ASN A 221 -0.59 3.60 -3.47
CA ASN A 221 -0.90 2.96 -2.19
C ASN A 221 -2.04 3.59 -1.38
N LEU A 222 -2.52 4.78 -1.73
CA LEU A 222 -3.65 5.44 -1.07
C LEU A 222 -4.83 5.60 -2.04
N VAL A 223 -4.58 6.06 -3.27
CA VAL A 223 -5.65 6.33 -4.24
C VAL A 223 -6.35 5.05 -4.68
N ILE A 224 -5.60 3.99 -5.00
CA ILE A 224 -6.19 2.75 -5.53
C ILE A 224 -7.13 2.09 -4.49
N PRO A 225 -6.72 1.86 -3.23
CA PRO A 225 -7.62 1.34 -2.20
C PRO A 225 -8.90 2.14 -2.05
N LEU A 226 -8.80 3.47 -2.06
CA LEU A 226 -9.96 4.33 -1.88
C LEU A 226 -10.94 4.24 -3.05
N ILE A 227 -10.44 4.18 -4.29
CA ILE A 227 -11.31 4.01 -5.45
C ILE A 227 -11.96 2.63 -5.44
N VAL A 228 -11.19 1.57 -5.15
CA VAL A 228 -11.72 0.21 -5.00
C VAL A 228 -12.78 0.16 -3.89
N MET A 229 -12.54 0.81 -2.75
CA MET A 229 -13.48 0.95 -1.64
C MET A 229 -14.79 1.61 -2.08
N LEU A 230 -14.72 2.74 -2.80
CA LEU A 230 -15.90 3.48 -3.25
C LEU A 230 -16.75 2.65 -4.22
N ILE A 231 -16.12 1.91 -5.12
CA ILE A 231 -16.84 1.05 -6.06
C ILE A 231 -17.48 -0.13 -5.32
N PHE A 232 -16.77 -0.77 -4.39
CA PHE A 232 -17.36 -1.80 -3.52
C PHE A 232 -18.55 -1.29 -2.71
N HIS A 233 -18.52 -0.02 -2.28
CA HIS A 233 -19.64 0.58 -1.56
C HIS A 233 -20.86 0.87 -2.44
N SER A 234 -20.65 1.05 -3.74
CA SER A 234 -21.71 1.37 -4.71
C SER A 234 -22.46 0.15 -5.27
N LEU A 235 -21.96 -1.07 -4.99
CA LEU A 235 -22.50 -2.35 -5.46
C LEU A 235 -23.24 -3.08 -4.34
#